data_AF-A0A8H7GKI3-F1
#
_entry.id   AF-A0A8H7GKI3-F1
#
_cell.length_a   1.000
_cell.length_b   1.000
_cell.length_c   1.000
_cell.angle_alpha   90.00
_cell.angle_beta   90.00
_cell.angle_gamma   90.00
#
_symmetry.space_group_name_H-M   'P 1'
#
loop_
_entity.id
_entity.type
_entity.pdbx_description
1 polymer ?
#
loop_
_entity_poly.entity_id
_entity_poly.type
_entity_poly.pdbx_seq_one_letter_code
_entity_poly.pdbx_strand_id
1 'polypeptide(L)'
;MSGVAIGRYSEAEVSSSRVLEHRERAVGIGKDHLDTLTTARLLAEVYSDHGKYDKAATLFARALAGREKQLGRDYSDVLATSHKLAVLRYRQGKDGEAEKLFVHLLERQEVKLGPEHIVTLTTADCLAQVYSRQGKYNDAKPLYEHVLAGSKKQLEFEHLGTLITMSTLDGHRETQLGAEHLDTLGVAHKLARIHNNQHKYAEAEVLHARVLAGCEKRLGAEHLETLAAAHAFAVLRYRQGKWEEAEQLCKQALAGMEGKLGRDHWKKKNTVDSLTYLYQKQGRVEEADALYAL
;
A
#
# COMPACT_ATOMS: atom_id res chain seq x y z
N MET A 1 16.42 20.64 -2.25
CA MET A 1 15.09 20.96 -2.83
C MET A 1 14.39 22.19 -2.20
N SER A 2 15.09 23.17 -1.61
CA SER A 2 14.43 24.17 -0.74
C SER A 2 14.04 25.52 -1.38
N GLY A 3 14.61 25.95 -2.51
CA GLY A 3 14.31 27.28 -3.09
C GLY A 3 13.02 27.36 -3.91
N VAL A 4 12.79 26.38 -4.78
CA VAL A 4 11.65 26.38 -5.73
C VAL A 4 10.32 26.12 -5.01
N ALA A 5 10.32 25.30 -3.96
CA ALA A 5 9.13 25.03 -3.17
C ALA A 5 8.68 26.30 -2.41
N ILE A 6 9.60 26.98 -1.73
CA ILE A 6 9.31 28.21 -0.97
C ILE A 6 8.76 29.32 -1.88
N GLY A 7 9.31 29.49 -3.09
CA GLY A 7 8.82 30.48 -4.07
C GLY A 7 7.41 30.18 -4.60
N ARG A 8 7.08 28.92 -4.88
CA ARG A 8 5.72 28.55 -5.33
C ARG A 8 4.67 28.67 -4.22
N TYR A 9 5.07 28.43 -2.99
CA TYR A 9 4.19 28.52 -1.84
C TYR A 9 3.86 29.99 -1.50
N SER A 10 4.82 30.92 -1.58
CA SER A 10 4.56 32.35 -1.36
C SER A 10 3.67 32.97 -2.44
N GLU A 11 3.83 32.58 -3.70
CA GLU A 11 2.94 32.98 -4.80
C GLU A 11 1.51 32.44 -4.60
N ALA A 12 1.39 31.18 -4.18
CA ALA A 12 0.09 30.56 -3.88
C ALA A 12 -0.63 31.25 -2.70
N GLU A 13 0.10 31.68 -1.67
CA GLU A 13 -0.44 32.44 -0.54
C GLU A 13 -1.00 33.79 -1.01
N VAL A 14 -0.21 34.56 -1.78
CA VAL A 14 -0.61 35.87 -2.29
C VAL A 14 -1.80 35.76 -3.23
N SER A 15 -1.76 34.81 -4.16
CA SER A 15 -2.84 34.57 -5.12
C SER A 15 -4.14 34.15 -4.41
N SER A 16 -4.07 33.17 -3.52
CA SER A 16 -5.26 32.66 -2.82
C SER A 16 -5.85 33.69 -1.86
N SER A 17 -5.03 34.52 -1.21
CA SER A 17 -5.49 35.62 -0.35
C SER A 17 -6.23 36.68 -1.15
N ARG A 18 -5.70 37.07 -2.33
CA ARG A 18 -6.36 38.04 -3.23
C ARG A 18 -7.69 37.52 -3.75
N VAL A 19 -7.74 36.24 -4.15
CA VAL A 19 -8.99 35.61 -4.62
C VAL A 19 -10.02 35.55 -3.51
N LEU A 20 -9.63 35.20 -2.28
CA LEU A 20 -10.53 35.17 -1.14
C LEU A 20 -11.11 36.56 -0.85
N GLU A 21 -10.25 37.57 -0.77
CA GLU A 21 -10.66 38.94 -0.51
C GLU A 21 -11.60 39.49 -1.60
N HIS A 22 -11.33 39.19 -2.87
CA HIS A 22 -12.21 39.56 -3.98
C HIS A 22 -13.59 38.87 -3.86
N ARG A 23 -13.62 37.56 -3.57
CA ARG A 23 -14.88 36.80 -3.41
C ARG A 23 -15.69 37.25 -2.21
N GLU A 24 -15.04 37.65 -1.11
CA GLU A 24 -15.71 38.17 0.08
C GLU A 24 -16.37 39.53 -0.15
N ARG A 25 -15.78 40.38 -1.01
CA ARG A 25 -16.32 41.70 -1.38
C ARG A 25 -17.28 41.65 -2.56
N ALA A 26 -17.28 40.57 -3.33
CA ALA A 26 -18.15 40.42 -4.48
C ALA A 26 -19.62 40.31 -4.03
N VAL A 27 -20.43 41.23 -4.54
CA VAL A 27 -21.89 41.26 -4.32
C VAL A 27 -22.51 39.98 -4.88
N GLY A 28 -23.27 39.25 -4.06
CA GLY A 28 -23.94 38.00 -4.42
C GLY A 28 -23.18 36.71 -4.06
N ILE A 29 -21.86 36.78 -3.85
CA ILE A 29 -21.06 35.65 -3.35
C ILE A 29 -20.89 35.79 -1.84
N GLY A 30 -20.24 36.85 -1.36
CA GLY A 30 -20.06 37.09 0.08
C GLY A 30 -19.26 36.00 0.81
N LYS A 31 -19.18 36.13 2.14
CA LYS A 31 -18.26 35.35 2.99
C LYS A 31 -18.66 33.89 3.18
N ASP A 32 -19.95 33.59 3.07
CA ASP A 32 -20.52 32.29 3.38
C ASP A 32 -20.74 31.42 2.14
N HIS A 33 -20.64 31.95 0.92
CA HIS A 33 -20.87 31.13 -0.29
C HIS A 33 -19.85 29.99 -0.41
N LEU A 34 -20.29 28.81 -0.89
CA LEU A 34 -19.48 27.59 -0.97
C LEU A 34 -18.14 27.80 -1.68
N ASP A 35 -18.12 28.58 -2.77
CA ASP A 35 -16.88 28.91 -3.48
C ASP A 35 -15.91 29.74 -2.64
N THR A 36 -16.42 30.67 -1.83
CA THR A 36 -15.61 31.46 -0.88
C THR A 36 -15.05 30.56 0.22
N LEU A 37 -15.87 29.66 0.75
CA LEU A 37 -15.44 28.67 1.76
C LEU A 37 -14.42 27.68 1.19
N THR A 38 -14.54 27.33 -0.09
CA THR A 38 -13.56 26.50 -0.81
C THR A 38 -12.23 27.23 -0.95
N THR A 39 -12.24 28.51 -1.33
CA THR A 39 -11.02 29.34 -1.36
C THR A 39 -10.41 29.48 0.03
N ALA A 40 -11.23 29.68 1.07
CA ALA A 40 -10.74 29.75 2.45
C ALA A 40 -10.06 28.44 2.88
N ARG A 41 -10.64 27.28 2.54
CA ARG A 41 -10.02 25.96 2.78
C ARG A 41 -8.68 25.81 2.06
N LEU A 42 -8.60 26.17 0.78
CA LEU A 42 -7.36 26.08 0.01
C LEU A 42 -6.26 27.00 0.58
N LEU A 43 -6.60 28.24 0.95
CA LEU A 43 -5.67 29.14 1.62
C LEU A 43 -5.22 28.58 2.99
N ALA A 44 -6.10 27.90 3.71
CA ALA A 44 -5.76 27.22 4.96
C ALA A 44 -4.75 26.09 4.75
N GLU A 45 -4.87 25.33 3.66
CA GLU A 45 -3.88 24.31 3.26
C GLU A 45 -2.53 24.94 2.99
N VAL A 46 -2.50 26.02 2.20
CA VAL A 46 -1.27 26.78 1.96
C VAL A 46 -0.65 27.25 3.28
N TYR A 47 -1.43 27.81 4.21
CA TYR A 47 -0.89 28.21 5.51
C TYR A 47 -0.38 27.04 6.36
N SER A 48 -1.03 25.90 6.31
CA SER A 48 -0.58 24.68 6.99
C SER A 48 0.79 24.24 6.48
N ASP A 49 0.99 24.25 5.16
CA ASP A 49 2.25 23.83 4.54
C ASP A 49 3.41 24.80 4.85
N HIS A 50 3.11 26.07 5.12
CA HIS A 50 4.07 27.06 5.60
C HIS A 50 4.28 27.05 7.13
N GLY A 51 3.64 26.14 7.87
CA GLY A 51 3.71 26.11 9.33
C GLY A 51 2.95 27.24 10.05
N LYS A 52 2.16 28.04 9.32
CA LYS A 52 1.30 29.12 9.87
C LYS A 52 0.00 28.52 10.45
N TYR A 53 0.13 27.63 11.42
CA TYR A 53 -0.97 26.79 11.90
C TYR A 53 -2.17 27.56 12.47
N ASP A 54 -1.97 28.71 13.14
CA ASP A 54 -3.08 29.51 13.68
C ASP A 54 -3.95 30.13 12.60
N LYS A 55 -3.33 30.64 11.53
CA LYS A 55 -4.03 31.18 10.37
C LYS A 55 -4.77 30.08 9.63
N ALA A 56 -4.13 28.93 9.46
CA ALA A 56 -4.75 27.75 8.87
C ALA A 56 -5.98 27.29 9.68
N ALA A 57 -5.85 27.12 10.98
CA ALA A 57 -6.94 26.66 11.85
C ALA A 57 -8.14 27.61 11.82
N THR A 58 -7.91 28.93 11.80
CA THR A 58 -8.98 29.93 11.71
C THR A 58 -9.78 29.80 10.41
N LEU A 59 -9.09 29.65 9.28
CA LEU A 59 -9.72 29.49 7.98
C LEU A 59 -10.42 28.14 7.83
N PHE A 60 -9.83 27.06 8.33
CA PHE A 60 -10.48 25.74 8.34
C PHE A 60 -11.73 25.73 9.21
N ALA A 61 -11.70 26.33 10.41
CA ALA A 61 -12.88 26.43 11.28
C ALA A 61 -14.01 27.23 10.63
N ARG A 62 -13.67 28.34 9.97
CA ARG A 62 -14.65 29.12 9.20
C ARG A 62 -15.23 28.32 8.04
N ALA A 63 -14.39 27.67 7.24
CA ALA A 63 -14.82 26.85 6.10
C ALA A 63 -15.72 25.71 6.56
N LEU A 64 -15.38 25.06 7.69
CA LEU A 64 -16.16 24.00 8.30
C LEU A 64 -17.54 24.49 8.73
N ALA A 65 -17.61 25.56 9.52
CA ALA A 65 -18.88 26.10 10.02
C ALA A 65 -19.84 26.52 8.88
N GLY A 66 -19.31 27.20 7.85
CA GLY A 66 -20.09 27.61 6.69
C GLY A 66 -20.59 26.42 5.85
N ARG A 67 -19.73 25.41 5.64
CA ARG A 67 -20.09 24.21 4.87
C ARG A 67 -21.06 23.31 5.62
N GLU A 68 -20.90 23.15 6.93
CA GLU A 68 -21.87 22.42 7.76
C GLU A 68 -23.27 23.03 7.69
N LYS A 69 -23.37 24.37 7.69
CA LYS A 69 -24.65 25.08 7.59
C LYS A 69 -25.35 24.87 6.25
N GLN A 70 -24.60 24.71 5.16
CA GLN A 70 -25.16 24.67 3.80
C GLN A 70 -25.32 23.27 3.22
N LEU A 71 -24.37 22.38 3.50
CA LEU A 71 -24.31 21.03 2.93
C LEU A 71 -24.73 19.95 3.92
N GLY A 72 -24.93 20.33 5.18
CA GLY A 72 -25.11 19.40 6.26
C GLY A 72 -23.79 18.78 6.73
N ARG A 73 -23.90 18.11 7.86
CA ARG A 73 -22.79 17.64 8.70
C ARG A 73 -22.08 16.40 8.17
N ASP A 74 -22.75 15.66 7.29
CA ASP A 74 -22.28 14.36 6.80
C ASP A 74 -21.71 14.42 5.38
N TYR A 75 -21.64 15.60 4.78
CA TYR A 75 -21.11 15.78 3.44
C TYR A 75 -19.59 15.51 3.41
N SER A 76 -19.08 14.83 2.37
CA SER A 76 -17.67 14.35 2.32
C SER A 76 -16.65 15.47 2.55
N ASP A 77 -16.90 16.63 1.94
CA ASP A 77 -16.05 17.81 2.09
C ASP A 77 -16.03 18.38 3.51
N VAL A 78 -17.13 18.26 4.26
CA VAL A 78 -17.23 18.70 5.65
C VAL A 78 -16.39 17.79 6.53
N LEU A 79 -16.49 16.48 6.33
CA LEU A 79 -15.68 15.49 7.04
C LEU A 79 -14.18 15.70 6.78
N ALA A 80 -13.80 15.93 5.52
CA ALA A 80 -12.40 16.22 5.14
C ALA A 80 -11.87 17.52 5.77
N THR A 81 -12.69 18.57 5.79
CA THR A 81 -12.33 19.86 6.41
C THR A 81 -12.16 19.71 7.93
N SER A 82 -13.05 18.95 8.58
CA SER A 82 -12.97 18.64 10.02
C SER A 82 -11.70 17.85 10.36
N HIS A 83 -11.36 16.82 9.56
CA HIS A 83 -10.15 16.03 9.74
C HIS A 83 -8.90 16.91 9.69
N LYS A 84 -8.78 17.81 8.70
CA LYS A 84 -7.63 18.72 8.60
C LYS A 84 -7.54 19.69 9.78
N LEU A 85 -8.68 20.20 10.26
CA LEU A 85 -8.70 21.04 11.45
C LEU A 85 -8.22 20.26 12.69
N ALA A 86 -8.66 19.01 12.86
CA ALA A 86 -8.27 18.15 13.98
C ALA A 86 -6.75 17.88 13.99
N VAL A 87 -6.18 17.52 12.83
CA VAL A 87 -4.73 17.34 12.66
C VAL A 87 -3.96 18.61 13.00
N LEU A 88 -4.47 19.78 12.58
CA LEU A 88 -3.83 21.05 12.93
C LEU A 88 -3.86 21.33 14.43
N ARG A 89 -5.00 21.10 15.10
CA ARG A 89 -5.09 21.26 16.56
C ARG A 89 -4.12 20.33 17.29
N TYR A 90 -3.98 19.09 16.83
CA TYR A 90 -2.99 18.16 17.35
C TYR A 90 -1.55 18.67 17.13
N ARG A 91 -1.22 19.20 15.95
CA ARG A 91 0.11 19.79 15.69
C ARG A 91 0.41 21.02 16.54
N GLN A 92 -0.63 21.75 16.95
CA GLN A 92 -0.52 22.89 17.87
C GLN A 92 -0.38 22.49 19.35
N GLY A 93 -0.42 21.19 19.67
CA GLY A 93 -0.46 20.69 21.06
C GLY A 93 -1.80 20.91 21.75
N LYS A 94 -2.86 21.28 21.01
CA LYS A 94 -4.21 21.46 21.52
C LYS A 94 -4.95 20.12 21.51
N ASP A 95 -4.42 19.15 22.23
CA ASP A 95 -4.83 17.76 22.13
C ASP A 95 -6.31 17.53 22.53
N GLY A 96 -6.83 18.30 23.49
CA GLY A 96 -8.26 18.22 23.87
C GLY A 96 -9.23 18.78 22.83
N GLU A 97 -8.81 19.76 22.02
CA GLU A 97 -9.61 20.23 20.87
C GLU A 97 -9.55 19.21 19.73
N ALA A 98 -8.38 18.63 19.48
CA ALA A 98 -8.19 17.60 18.47
C ALA A 98 -9.00 16.34 18.77
N GLU A 99 -9.00 15.88 20.03
CA GLU A 99 -9.78 14.74 20.51
C GLU A 99 -11.26 14.90 20.18
N LYS A 100 -11.87 16.03 20.56
CA LYS A 100 -13.30 16.30 20.29
C LYS A 100 -13.63 16.24 18.80
N LEU A 101 -12.76 16.78 17.95
CA LEU A 101 -12.95 16.76 16.51
C LEU A 101 -12.81 15.35 15.93
N PHE A 102 -11.80 14.59 16.37
CA PHE A 102 -11.58 13.23 15.87
C PHE A 102 -12.63 12.24 16.34
N VAL A 103 -13.08 12.29 17.60
CA VAL A 103 -14.17 11.44 18.11
C VAL A 103 -15.44 11.65 17.28
N HIS A 104 -15.85 12.90 17.12
CA HIS A 104 -17.05 13.25 16.38
C HIS A 104 -16.95 12.90 14.89
N LEU A 105 -15.76 13.00 14.32
CA LEU A 105 -15.49 12.59 12.94
C LEU A 105 -15.57 11.06 12.79
N LEU A 106 -15.00 10.32 13.74
CA LEU A 106 -14.96 8.86 13.74
C LEU A 106 -16.38 8.29 13.80
N GLU A 107 -17.20 8.74 14.75
CA GLU A 107 -18.59 8.30 14.90
C GLU A 107 -19.39 8.45 13.59
N ARG A 108 -19.23 9.59 12.91
CA ARG A 108 -19.92 9.83 11.62
C ARG A 108 -19.39 8.94 10.50
N GLN A 109 -18.07 8.76 10.43
CA GLN A 109 -17.45 7.93 9.41
C GLN A 109 -17.78 6.45 9.58
N GLU A 110 -17.88 5.97 10.82
CA GLU A 110 -18.33 4.60 11.13
C GLU A 110 -19.76 4.35 10.65
N VAL A 111 -20.68 5.29 10.88
CA VAL A 111 -22.07 5.17 10.41
C VAL A 111 -22.17 5.23 8.88
N LYS A 112 -21.44 6.16 8.24
CA LYS A 112 -21.62 6.44 6.81
C LYS A 112 -20.79 5.54 5.89
N LEU A 113 -19.54 5.31 6.24
CA LEU A 113 -18.57 4.58 5.41
C LEU A 113 -18.33 3.16 5.93
N GLY A 114 -18.66 2.92 7.21
CA GLY A 114 -18.35 1.69 7.92
C GLY A 114 -17.05 1.79 8.72
N PRO A 115 -16.92 0.98 9.78
CA PRO A 115 -15.77 1.00 10.70
C PRO A 115 -14.46 0.51 10.06
N GLU A 116 -14.52 -0.25 8.97
CA GLU A 116 -13.35 -0.81 8.27
C GLU A 116 -12.93 0.01 7.03
N HIS A 117 -13.62 1.11 6.74
CA HIS A 117 -13.28 1.96 5.60
C HIS A 117 -11.96 2.69 5.84
N ILE A 118 -11.14 2.87 4.79
CA ILE A 118 -9.76 3.38 4.91
C ILE A 118 -9.68 4.76 5.58
N VAL A 119 -10.65 5.62 5.25
CA VAL A 119 -10.78 6.96 5.85
C VAL A 119 -11.15 6.88 7.33
N THR A 120 -12.03 5.95 7.72
CA THR A 120 -12.43 5.72 9.12
C THR A 120 -11.23 5.22 9.94
N LEU A 121 -10.47 4.26 9.40
CA LEU A 121 -9.26 3.73 10.03
C LEU A 121 -8.18 4.82 10.19
N THR A 122 -8.02 5.70 9.20
CA THR A 122 -7.09 6.83 9.29
C THR A 122 -7.47 7.80 10.42
N THR A 123 -8.77 8.09 10.57
CA THR A 123 -9.26 8.93 11.68
C THR A 123 -9.06 8.24 13.04
N ALA A 124 -9.33 6.94 13.14
CA ALA A 124 -9.11 6.15 14.35
C ALA A 124 -7.63 6.15 14.77
N ASP A 125 -6.70 6.02 13.82
CA ASP A 125 -5.25 6.09 14.09
C ASP A 125 -4.85 7.48 14.62
N CYS A 126 -5.37 8.55 14.02
CA CYS A 126 -5.10 9.90 14.48
C CYS A 126 -5.62 10.13 15.91
N LEU A 127 -6.81 9.60 16.24
CA LEU A 127 -7.36 9.67 17.60
C LEU A 127 -6.51 8.87 18.59
N ALA A 128 -6.05 7.68 18.21
CA ALA A 128 -5.15 6.88 19.03
C ALA A 128 -3.82 7.59 19.34
N GLN A 129 -3.27 8.33 18.36
CA GLN A 129 -2.08 9.17 18.57
C GLN A 129 -2.36 10.32 19.55
N VAL A 130 -3.54 10.97 19.45
CA VAL A 130 -3.96 12.01 20.40
C VAL A 130 -4.04 11.44 21.82
N TYR A 131 -4.70 10.30 22.01
CA TYR A 131 -4.77 9.64 23.32
C TYR A 131 -3.41 9.22 23.86
N SER A 132 -2.53 8.69 23.00
CA SER A 132 -1.17 8.30 23.39
C SER A 132 -0.35 9.49 23.88
N ARG A 133 -0.46 10.65 23.22
CA ARG A 133 0.21 11.87 23.65
C ARG A 133 -0.32 12.39 24.99
N GLN A 134 -1.62 12.23 25.24
CA GLN A 134 -2.25 12.58 26.51
C GLN A 134 -1.97 11.56 27.64
N GLY A 135 -1.29 10.44 27.35
CA GLY A 135 -1.06 9.35 28.31
C GLY A 135 -2.28 8.45 28.55
N LYS A 136 -3.35 8.59 27.76
CA LYS A 136 -4.58 7.79 27.81
C LYS A 136 -4.40 6.47 27.05
N TYR A 137 -3.45 5.64 27.46
CA TYR A 137 -3.10 4.42 26.72
C TYR A 137 -4.23 3.37 26.67
N ASN A 138 -5.09 3.34 27.70
CA ASN A 138 -6.25 2.45 27.73
C ASN A 138 -7.27 2.78 26.64
N ASP A 139 -7.37 4.05 26.24
CA ASP A 139 -8.26 4.51 25.17
C ASP A 139 -7.58 4.38 23.78
N ALA A 140 -6.25 4.57 23.71
CA ALA A 140 -5.48 4.46 22.47
C ALA A 140 -5.35 3.01 21.96
N LYS A 141 -5.10 2.06 22.86
CA LYS A 141 -4.86 0.66 22.53
C LYS A 141 -5.98 0.02 21.67
N PRO A 142 -7.27 0.07 22.05
CA PRO A 142 -8.32 -0.55 21.26
C PRO A 142 -8.45 0.07 19.86
N LEU A 143 -8.17 1.37 19.71
CA LEU A 143 -8.16 2.03 18.41
C LEU A 143 -7.02 1.52 17.52
N TYR A 144 -5.80 1.37 18.06
CA TYR A 144 -4.69 0.78 17.30
C TYR A 144 -4.95 -0.66 16.88
N GLU A 145 -5.53 -1.47 17.77
CA GLU A 145 -5.91 -2.85 17.46
C GLU A 145 -6.95 -2.91 16.34
N HIS A 146 -7.96 -2.02 16.39
CA HIS A 146 -8.97 -1.88 15.34
C HIS A 146 -8.35 -1.45 13.99
N VAL A 147 -7.47 -0.44 14.00
CA VAL A 147 -6.76 0.03 12.80
C VAL A 147 -5.93 -1.08 12.18
N LEU A 148 -5.19 -1.84 12.99
CA LEU A 148 -4.37 -2.96 12.53
C LEU A 148 -5.23 -4.06 11.89
N ALA A 149 -6.33 -4.44 12.54
CA ALA A 149 -7.25 -5.45 12.04
C ALA A 149 -7.89 -5.02 10.70
N GLY A 150 -8.38 -3.79 10.62
CA GLY A 150 -8.97 -3.23 9.40
C GLY A 150 -7.96 -3.11 8.25
N SER A 151 -6.74 -2.64 8.53
CA SER A 151 -5.68 -2.51 7.52
C SER A 151 -5.27 -3.87 6.95
N LYS A 152 -5.21 -4.91 7.80
CA LYS A 152 -4.92 -6.28 7.35
C LYS A 152 -6.00 -6.80 6.39
N LYS A 153 -7.28 -6.60 6.70
CA LYS A 153 -8.40 -7.00 5.83
C LYS A 153 -8.36 -6.28 4.48
N GLN A 154 -8.03 -4.99 4.46
CA GLN A 154 -7.92 -4.24 3.20
C GLN A 154 -6.79 -4.78 2.31
N LEU A 155 -5.62 -5.06 2.89
CA LEU A 155 -4.52 -5.68 2.14
C LEU A 155 -4.91 -7.06 1.59
N GLU A 156 -5.67 -7.86 2.34
CA GLU A 156 -6.21 -9.13 1.85
C GLU A 156 -7.17 -8.95 0.67
N PHE A 157 -8.05 -7.94 0.73
CA PHE A 157 -8.99 -7.62 -0.35
C PHE A 157 -8.30 -7.11 -1.62
N GLU A 158 -7.34 -6.19 -1.49
CA GLU A 158 -6.55 -5.68 -2.63
C GLU A 158 -5.75 -6.79 -3.31
N HIS A 159 -5.20 -7.69 -2.50
CA HIS A 159 -4.51 -8.87 -3.00
C HIS A 159 -5.48 -9.83 -3.72
N LEU A 160 -6.72 -9.99 -3.25
CA LEU A 160 -7.75 -10.76 -3.94
C LEU A 160 -8.19 -10.12 -5.27
N GLY A 161 -8.34 -8.80 -5.32
CA GLY A 161 -8.64 -8.07 -6.56
C GLY A 161 -7.53 -8.22 -7.60
N THR A 162 -6.26 -8.19 -7.14
CA THR A 162 -5.09 -8.45 -7.99
C THR A 162 -5.10 -9.89 -8.53
N LEU A 163 -5.45 -10.87 -7.70
CA LEU A 163 -5.59 -12.27 -8.11
C LEU A 163 -6.66 -12.45 -9.20
N ILE A 164 -7.84 -11.84 -9.01
CA ILE A 164 -8.96 -11.96 -9.96
C ILE A 164 -8.55 -11.36 -11.32
N THR A 165 -8.01 -10.15 -11.32
CA THR A 165 -7.58 -9.48 -12.56
C THR A 165 -6.46 -10.21 -13.28
N MET A 166 -5.54 -10.84 -12.54
CA MET A 166 -4.51 -11.68 -13.15
C MET A 166 -5.05 -13.01 -13.67
N SER A 167 -6.02 -13.62 -12.99
CA SER A 167 -6.66 -14.86 -13.45
C SER A 167 -7.49 -14.62 -14.72
N THR A 168 -8.20 -13.48 -14.80
CA THR A 168 -8.90 -13.10 -16.03
C THR A 168 -7.92 -12.78 -17.16
N LEU A 169 -6.81 -12.11 -16.88
CA LEU A 169 -5.75 -11.86 -17.86
C LEU A 169 -5.12 -13.16 -18.38
N ASP A 170 -4.87 -14.14 -17.49
CA ASP A 170 -4.37 -15.47 -17.87
C ASP A 170 -5.34 -16.14 -18.85
N GLY A 171 -6.63 -16.23 -18.51
CA GLY A 171 -7.66 -16.81 -19.39
C GLY A 171 -7.83 -16.08 -20.73
N HIS A 172 -7.77 -14.74 -20.73
CA HIS A 172 -7.80 -13.97 -21.97
C HIS A 172 -6.56 -14.23 -22.86
N ARG A 173 -5.37 -14.38 -22.26
CA ARG A 173 -4.15 -14.68 -23.01
C ARG A 173 -4.12 -16.12 -23.50
N GLU A 174 -4.65 -17.06 -22.73
CA GLU A 174 -4.81 -18.45 -23.17
C GLU A 174 -5.68 -18.56 -24.43
N THR A 175 -6.79 -17.81 -24.49
CA THR A 175 -7.67 -17.84 -25.65
C THR A 175 -7.08 -17.16 -26.89
N GLN A 176 -6.27 -16.11 -26.72
CA GLN A 176 -5.67 -15.37 -27.85
C GLN A 176 -4.34 -15.95 -28.34
N LEU A 177 -3.46 -16.35 -27.43
CA LEU A 177 -2.06 -16.70 -27.72
C LEU A 177 -1.79 -18.20 -27.51
N GLY A 178 -2.71 -18.91 -26.86
CA GLY A 178 -2.53 -20.29 -26.42
C GLY A 178 -1.91 -20.41 -25.03
N ALA A 179 -2.18 -21.54 -24.37
CA ALA A 179 -1.70 -21.86 -23.02
C ALA A 179 -0.17 -21.96 -22.90
N GLU A 180 0.52 -22.22 -24.01
CA GLU A 180 1.98 -22.39 -24.08
C GLU A 180 2.71 -21.10 -24.52
N HIS A 181 2.01 -19.97 -24.63
CA HIS A 181 2.66 -18.69 -24.95
C HIS A 181 3.45 -18.15 -23.77
N LEU A 182 4.67 -17.65 -24.02
CA LEU A 182 5.56 -17.15 -22.97
C LEU A 182 4.91 -16.04 -22.13
N ASP A 183 4.15 -15.15 -22.77
CA ASP A 183 3.41 -14.11 -22.05
C ASP A 183 2.25 -14.65 -21.20
N THR A 184 1.65 -15.76 -21.60
CA THR A 184 0.62 -16.47 -20.82
C THR A 184 1.28 -17.16 -19.62
N LEU A 185 2.36 -17.91 -19.85
CA LEU A 185 3.17 -18.54 -18.79
C LEU A 185 3.74 -17.50 -17.82
N GLY A 186 4.12 -16.31 -18.28
CA GLY A 186 4.58 -15.21 -17.43
C GLY A 186 3.50 -14.67 -16.48
N VAL A 187 2.22 -14.65 -16.92
CA VAL A 187 1.10 -14.27 -16.04
C VAL A 187 0.78 -15.39 -15.06
N ALA A 188 0.72 -16.64 -15.53
CA ALA A 188 0.54 -17.81 -14.67
C ALA A 188 1.64 -17.92 -13.60
N HIS A 189 2.90 -17.61 -13.94
CA HIS A 189 4.01 -17.62 -12.99
C HIS A 189 3.85 -16.58 -11.88
N LYS A 190 3.43 -15.36 -12.25
CA LYS A 190 3.13 -14.31 -11.26
C LYS A 190 1.94 -14.73 -10.39
N LEU A 191 0.90 -15.31 -10.98
CA LEU A 191 -0.28 -15.80 -10.26
C LEU A 191 0.09 -16.90 -9.24
N ALA A 192 0.97 -17.82 -9.63
CA ALA A 192 1.49 -18.88 -8.77
C ALA A 192 2.22 -18.33 -7.53
N ARG A 193 3.08 -17.30 -7.73
CA ARG A 193 3.78 -16.62 -6.62
C ARG A 193 2.82 -15.96 -5.64
N ILE A 194 1.74 -15.37 -6.17
CA ILE A 194 0.72 -14.71 -5.36
C ILE A 194 -0.06 -15.74 -4.53
N HIS A 195 -0.43 -16.89 -5.09
CA HIS A 195 -1.01 -18.00 -4.33
C HIS A 195 -0.06 -18.57 -3.26
N ASN A 196 1.23 -18.70 -3.59
CA ASN A 196 2.25 -19.16 -2.65
C ASN A 196 2.40 -18.22 -1.43
N ASN A 197 2.26 -16.90 -1.64
CA ASN A 197 2.27 -15.92 -0.55
C ASN A 197 1.00 -15.97 0.32
N GLN A 198 -0.12 -16.46 -0.21
CA GLN A 198 -1.35 -16.69 0.57
C GLN A 198 -1.39 -18.05 1.28
N HIS A 199 -0.30 -18.83 1.23
CA HIS A 199 -0.27 -20.23 1.70
C HIS A 199 -1.26 -21.15 0.98
N LYS A 200 -1.75 -20.75 -0.21
CA LYS A 200 -2.60 -21.55 -1.09
C LYS A 200 -1.73 -22.43 -1.98
N TYR A 201 -1.10 -23.43 -1.35
CA TYR A 201 -0.03 -24.20 -1.98
C TYR A 201 -0.52 -25.12 -3.09
N ALA A 202 -1.76 -25.61 -3.03
CA ALA A 202 -2.33 -26.49 -4.05
C ALA A 202 -2.56 -25.74 -5.37
N GLU A 203 -3.11 -24.53 -5.30
CA GLU A 203 -3.35 -23.68 -6.46
C GLU A 203 -2.02 -23.17 -7.06
N ALA A 204 -1.05 -22.82 -6.20
CA ALA A 204 0.28 -22.46 -6.65
C ALA A 204 0.99 -23.61 -7.36
N GLU A 205 0.80 -24.85 -6.91
CA GLU A 205 1.43 -26.05 -7.49
C GLU A 205 0.98 -26.29 -8.93
N VAL A 206 -0.33 -26.22 -9.19
CA VAL A 206 -0.89 -26.40 -10.54
C VAL A 206 -0.30 -25.37 -11.50
N LEU A 207 -0.24 -24.10 -11.08
CA LEU A 207 0.30 -23.03 -11.91
C LEU A 207 1.81 -23.14 -12.12
N HIS A 208 2.59 -23.44 -11.07
CA HIS A 208 4.03 -23.63 -11.20
C HIS A 208 4.38 -24.83 -12.09
N ALA A 209 3.66 -25.94 -11.98
CA ALA A 209 3.83 -27.12 -12.84
C ALA A 209 3.52 -26.81 -14.31
N ARG A 210 2.42 -26.09 -14.57
CA ARG A 210 2.07 -25.62 -15.92
C ARG A 210 3.15 -24.71 -16.50
N VAL A 211 3.67 -23.76 -15.73
CA VAL A 211 4.72 -22.85 -16.17
C VAL A 211 6.00 -23.60 -16.50
N LEU A 212 6.43 -24.52 -15.63
CA LEU A 212 7.63 -25.31 -15.85
C LEU A 212 7.52 -26.15 -17.12
N ALA A 213 6.44 -26.92 -17.28
CA ALA A 213 6.21 -27.76 -18.44
C ALA A 213 6.12 -26.94 -19.75
N GLY A 214 5.45 -25.78 -19.72
CA GLY A 214 5.35 -24.88 -20.87
C GLY A 214 6.70 -24.27 -21.28
N CYS A 215 7.50 -23.84 -20.30
CA CYS A 215 8.84 -23.30 -20.54
C CYS A 215 9.79 -24.39 -21.07
N GLU A 216 9.78 -25.60 -20.48
CA GLU A 216 10.58 -26.73 -20.95
C GLU A 216 10.28 -27.09 -22.41
N LYS A 217 8.99 -27.16 -22.76
CA LYS A 217 8.56 -27.51 -24.12
C LYS A 217 8.95 -26.48 -25.18
N ARG A 218 8.85 -25.18 -24.84
CA ARG A 218 9.03 -24.08 -25.81
C ARG A 218 10.45 -23.54 -25.89
N LEU A 219 11.15 -23.53 -24.76
CA LEU A 219 12.48 -22.92 -24.63
C LEU A 219 13.58 -23.96 -24.36
N GLY A 220 13.20 -25.18 -23.93
CA GLY A 220 14.12 -26.21 -23.47
C GLY A 220 14.41 -26.13 -21.97
N ALA A 221 14.85 -27.25 -21.41
CA ALA A 221 15.13 -27.41 -19.98
C ALA A 221 16.21 -26.44 -19.45
N GLU A 222 17.19 -26.11 -20.29
CA GLU A 222 18.32 -25.26 -19.88
C GLU A 222 18.10 -23.76 -20.14
N HIS A 223 16.92 -23.33 -20.61
CA HIS A 223 16.69 -21.91 -20.83
C HIS A 223 16.54 -21.16 -19.50
N LEU A 224 17.04 -19.93 -19.42
CA LEU A 224 17.05 -19.14 -18.18
C LEU A 224 15.68 -18.93 -17.55
N GLU A 225 14.63 -18.81 -18.37
CA GLU A 225 13.23 -18.72 -17.90
C GLU A 225 12.70 -20.06 -17.38
N THR A 226 13.11 -21.19 -17.96
CA THR A 226 12.77 -22.53 -17.47
C THR A 226 13.44 -22.79 -16.12
N LEU A 227 14.72 -22.42 -15.98
CA LEU A 227 15.46 -22.53 -14.73
C LEU A 227 14.90 -21.61 -13.64
N ALA A 228 14.44 -20.40 -14.00
CA ALA A 228 13.75 -19.51 -13.08
C ALA A 228 12.37 -20.06 -12.64
N ALA A 229 11.64 -20.71 -13.54
CA ALA A 229 10.40 -21.41 -13.21
C ALA A 229 10.65 -22.59 -12.26
N ALA A 230 11.71 -23.38 -12.50
CA ALA A 230 12.12 -24.48 -11.64
C ALA A 230 12.52 -24.00 -10.24
N HIS A 231 13.29 -22.91 -10.13
CA HIS A 231 13.62 -22.28 -8.85
C HIS A 231 12.38 -21.83 -8.09
N ALA A 232 11.45 -21.15 -8.76
CA ALA A 232 10.21 -20.72 -8.10
C ALA A 232 9.35 -21.90 -7.62
N PHE A 233 9.35 -23.02 -8.37
CA PHE A 233 8.69 -24.25 -7.96
C PHE A 233 9.38 -24.91 -6.75
N ALA A 234 10.71 -24.88 -6.70
CA ALA A 234 11.48 -25.33 -5.54
C ALA A 234 11.12 -24.56 -4.26
N VAL A 235 10.94 -23.24 -4.37
CA VAL A 235 10.49 -22.39 -3.24
C VAL A 235 9.10 -22.80 -2.74
N LEU A 236 8.19 -23.21 -3.64
CA LEU A 236 6.90 -23.75 -3.24
C LEU A 236 7.05 -25.09 -2.49
N ARG A 237 7.85 -26.02 -3.02
CA ARG A 237 8.10 -27.33 -2.38
C ARG A 237 8.71 -27.18 -1.00
N TYR A 238 9.64 -26.24 -0.85
CA TYR A 238 10.19 -25.88 0.45
C TYR A 238 9.11 -25.46 1.45
N ARG A 239 8.19 -24.56 1.04
CA ARG A 239 7.08 -24.09 1.88
C ARG A 239 6.05 -25.18 2.22
N GLN A 240 5.91 -26.20 1.37
CA GLN A 240 5.09 -27.38 1.62
C GLN A 240 5.75 -28.40 2.57
N GLY A 241 7.01 -28.22 2.94
CA GLY A 241 7.75 -29.19 3.75
C GLY A 241 8.40 -30.33 2.96
N LYS A 242 8.38 -30.27 1.62
CA LYS A 242 8.98 -31.27 0.72
C LYS A 242 10.42 -30.88 0.39
N TRP A 243 11.33 -31.10 1.34
CA TRP A 243 12.66 -30.49 1.30
C TRP A 243 13.58 -31.16 0.28
N GLU A 244 13.47 -32.47 0.09
CA GLU A 244 14.24 -33.25 -0.87
C GLU A 244 13.91 -32.84 -2.32
N GLU A 245 12.62 -32.68 -2.64
CA GLU A 245 12.17 -32.20 -3.96
C GLU A 245 12.65 -30.77 -4.23
N ALA A 246 12.60 -29.90 -3.21
CA ALA A 246 13.07 -28.52 -3.33
C ALA A 246 14.59 -28.45 -3.57
N GLU A 247 15.37 -29.26 -2.86
CA GLU A 247 16.82 -29.36 -3.05
C GLU A 247 17.16 -29.80 -4.48
N GLN A 248 16.49 -30.84 -4.98
CA GLN A 248 16.76 -31.36 -6.32
C GLN A 248 16.44 -30.34 -7.42
N LEU A 249 15.31 -29.64 -7.32
CA LEU A 249 14.93 -28.59 -8.27
C LEU A 249 15.89 -27.40 -8.23
N CYS A 250 16.32 -26.97 -7.04
CA CYS A 250 17.32 -25.89 -6.93
C CYS A 250 18.68 -26.31 -7.49
N LYS A 251 19.13 -27.55 -7.26
CA LYS A 251 20.40 -28.06 -7.83
C LYS A 251 20.36 -28.09 -9.36
N GLN A 252 19.26 -28.56 -9.93
CA GLN A 252 19.05 -28.56 -11.38
C GLN A 252 19.03 -27.13 -11.95
N ALA A 253 18.32 -26.22 -11.29
CA ALA A 253 18.27 -24.81 -11.68
C ALA A 253 19.66 -24.16 -11.62
N LEU A 254 20.42 -24.41 -10.55
CA LEU A 254 21.76 -23.86 -10.36
C LEU A 254 22.73 -24.38 -11.41
N ALA A 255 22.78 -25.70 -11.63
CA ALA A 255 23.66 -26.32 -12.63
C ALA A 255 23.40 -25.77 -14.05
N GLY A 256 22.14 -25.57 -14.43
CA GLY A 256 21.78 -24.96 -15.71
C GLY A 256 22.16 -23.48 -15.80
N MET A 257 22.12 -22.75 -14.67
CA MET A 257 22.49 -21.33 -14.62
C MET A 257 24.02 -21.14 -14.65
N GLU A 258 24.79 -22.03 -14.04
CA GLU A 258 26.25 -21.99 -14.03
C GLU A 258 26.87 -22.13 -15.43
N GLY A 259 26.21 -22.85 -16.33
CA GLY A 259 26.65 -22.98 -17.72
C GLY A 259 26.41 -21.72 -18.58
N LYS A 260 25.54 -20.79 -18.15
CA LYS A 260 25.04 -19.68 -19.01
C LYS A 260 25.20 -18.29 -18.41
N LEU A 261 25.35 -18.18 -17.09
CA LEU A 261 25.40 -16.90 -16.38
C LEU A 261 26.75 -16.75 -15.66
N GLY A 262 27.31 -15.53 -15.70
CA GLY A 262 28.48 -15.20 -14.89
C GLY A 262 28.18 -15.31 -13.39
N ARG A 263 29.24 -15.49 -12.56
CA ARG A 263 29.14 -15.71 -11.10
C ARG A 263 28.20 -14.72 -10.39
N ASP A 264 28.17 -13.46 -10.83
CA ASP A 264 27.42 -12.38 -10.17
C ASP A 264 25.96 -12.22 -10.66
N HIS A 265 25.45 -13.10 -11.50
CA HIS A 265 24.08 -12.94 -12.00
C HIS A 265 23.06 -13.18 -10.88
N TRP A 266 22.18 -12.20 -10.65
CA TRP A 266 21.22 -12.18 -9.53
C TRP A 266 20.32 -13.43 -9.45
N LYS A 267 19.94 -14.03 -10.59
CA LYS A 267 19.16 -15.30 -10.60
C LYS A 267 19.96 -16.47 -10.01
N LYS A 268 21.27 -16.55 -10.27
CA LYS A 268 22.18 -17.56 -9.69
C LYS A 268 22.24 -17.36 -8.18
N LYS A 269 22.53 -16.14 -7.73
CA LYS A 269 22.61 -15.78 -6.31
C LYS A 269 21.34 -16.13 -5.53
N ASN A 270 20.16 -15.81 -6.07
CA ASN A 270 18.89 -16.18 -5.43
C ASN A 270 18.70 -17.70 -5.28
N THR A 271 19.20 -18.48 -6.24
CA THR A 271 19.11 -19.95 -6.21
C THR A 271 20.08 -20.53 -5.18
N VAL A 272 21.30 -19.99 -5.11
CA VAL A 272 22.29 -20.30 -4.07
C VAL A 272 21.74 -19.98 -2.68
N ASP A 273 21.23 -18.76 -2.46
CA ASP A 273 20.65 -18.35 -1.18
C ASP A 273 19.51 -19.27 -0.74
N SER A 274 18.67 -19.73 -1.69
CA SER A 274 17.56 -20.66 -1.41
C SER A 274 18.05 -22.06 -1.01
N LEU A 275 19.12 -22.56 -1.65
CA LEU A 275 19.78 -23.83 -1.31
C LEU A 275 20.51 -23.75 0.02
N THR A 276 21.24 -22.67 0.27
CA THR A 276 21.92 -22.42 1.55
C THR A 276 20.91 -22.43 2.70
N TYR A 277 19.76 -21.78 2.52
CA TYR A 277 18.70 -21.77 3.52
C TYR A 277 18.09 -23.16 3.75
N LEU A 278 17.89 -23.94 2.69
CA LEU A 278 17.45 -25.34 2.76
C LEU A 278 18.40 -26.18 3.62
N TYR A 279 19.71 -26.09 3.36
CA TYR A 279 20.73 -26.83 4.11
C TYR A 279 20.85 -26.39 5.56
N GLN A 280 20.80 -25.08 5.84
CA GLN A 280 20.78 -24.58 7.21
C GLN A 280 19.58 -25.11 8.00
N LYS A 281 18.40 -25.20 7.37
CA LYS A 281 17.19 -25.76 8.01
C LYS A 281 17.27 -27.27 8.25
N GLN A 282 18.08 -27.99 7.47
CA GLN A 282 18.37 -29.41 7.64
C GLN A 282 19.54 -29.68 8.59
N GLY A 283 20.23 -28.64 9.10
CA GLY A 283 21.43 -28.81 9.92
C GLY A 283 22.70 -29.19 9.14
N ARG A 284 22.66 -29.15 7.80
CA ARG A 284 23.79 -29.48 6.90
C ARG A 284 24.66 -28.24 6.66
N VAL A 285 25.29 -27.73 7.72
CA VAL A 285 26.02 -26.45 7.70
C VAL A 285 27.22 -26.49 6.76
N GLU A 286 27.95 -27.61 6.70
CA GLU A 286 29.12 -27.76 5.81
C GLU A 286 28.75 -27.63 4.31
N GLU A 287 27.58 -28.13 3.93
CA GLU A 287 27.08 -28.01 2.56
C GLU A 287 26.55 -26.62 2.24
N ALA A 288 26.01 -25.91 3.26
CA ALA A 288 25.62 -24.52 3.15
C ALA A 288 26.85 -23.60 2.95
N ASP A 289 27.94 -23.88 3.66
CA ASP A 289 29.20 -23.12 3.56
C ASP A 289 29.91 -23.38 2.23
N ALA A 290 29.86 -24.62 1.73
CA ALA A 290 30.41 -24.97 0.41
C ALA A 290 29.73 -24.21 -0.75
N LEU A 291 28.44 -23.85 -0.60
CA LEU A 291 27.71 -23.09 -1.61
C LEU A 291 28.10 -21.62 -1.68
N TYR A 292 28.64 -21.03 -0.60
CA TYR A 292 29.15 -19.65 -0.61
C TYR A 292 30.47 -19.51 -1.40
N ALA A 293 31.10 -20.62 -1.79
CA ALA A 293 32.32 -20.64 -2.58
C ALA A 293 32.10 -20.67 -4.13
N LEU A 294 30.84 -20.76 -4.60
CA LEU A 294 30.41 -20.83 -6.03
C LEU A 294 30.00 -19.47 -6.62
#